data_AF-A0A1G6TYP5-F1
#
_entry.id   AF-A0A1G6TYP5-F1
#
_cell.length_a   1.000
_cell.length_b   1.000
_cell.length_c   1.000
_cell.angle_alpha   90.00
_cell.angle_beta   90.00
_cell.angle_gamma   90.00
#
_symmetry.space_group_name_H-M   'P 1'
#
loop_
_entity.id
_entity.type
_entity.pdbx_description
1 polymer ?
#
loop_
_entity_poly.entity_id
_entity_poly.type
_entity_poly.pdbx_seq_one_letter_code
_entity_poly.pdbx_strand_id
1 'polypeptide(L)'
;MPLVPIHFKGKSNPMTVITPVKRGWGRFLTKVILFIFHHLPLGVVKELAFIHFARWILIEGNKLPRLSPDQPVEDKWPYDLYLFTTNFNGPWDQYIDAFGRIHAVSKGLNMLWYTSRGFEGSWPMRHFKRYIHYFENEQHLYYNAYPGATVRDIDASTRLNTELEAFLADTENEMDDAEFGRRYRAFVNQVSPWLGKSGLEPEHEALLHRARPLELSQ
;
A
#
# COMPACT_ATOMS: atom_id res chain seq x y z
N MET A 1 26.96 -11.65 12.84
CA MET A 1 25.85 -10.78 13.26
C MET A 1 24.57 -11.39 12.73
N PRO A 2 23.63 -11.84 13.57
CA PRO A 2 22.34 -12.27 13.07
C PRO A 2 21.60 -11.04 12.54
N LEU A 3 21.13 -11.12 11.29
CA LEU A 3 20.22 -10.13 10.72
C LEU A 3 18.95 -10.17 11.56
N VAL A 4 18.76 -9.17 12.43
CA VAL A 4 17.49 -8.97 13.13
C VAL A 4 16.51 -8.46 12.07
N PRO A 5 15.34 -9.09 11.88
CA PRO A 5 14.32 -8.58 10.98
C PRO A 5 14.02 -7.14 11.39
N ILE A 6 14.29 -6.20 10.52
CA ILE A 6 13.93 -4.79 10.71
C ILE A 6 12.42 -4.72 10.50
N HIS A 7 11.67 -5.05 11.55
CA HIS A 7 10.23 -4.80 11.60
C HIS A 7 10.00 -3.34 11.19
N PHE A 8 9.30 -3.12 10.08
CA PHE A 8 8.97 -1.79 9.61
C PHE A 8 8.21 -1.05 10.70
N LYS A 9 8.75 0.10 11.13
CA LYS A 9 8.19 0.89 12.22
C LYS A 9 7.35 2.00 11.65
N GLY A 10 6.04 1.86 11.77
CA GLY A 10 5.10 2.87 11.31
C GLY A 10 3.71 2.30 11.13
N LYS A 11 2.78 3.19 10.78
CA LYS A 11 1.38 2.81 10.54
C LYS A 11 1.18 2.11 9.19
N SER A 12 2.19 2.04 8.33
CA SER A 12 2.13 1.45 6.98
C SER A 12 3.10 0.28 6.85
N ASN A 13 2.59 -0.84 6.33
CA ASN A 13 3.28 -2.09 6.12
C ASN A 13 3.34 -2.41 4.63
N PRO A 14 4.50 -2.86 4.12
CA PRO A 14 4.61 -3.29 2.75
C PRO A 14 4.47 -4.81 2.63
N MET A 15 4.00 -5.29 1.49
CA MET A 15 3.93 -6.71 1.17
C MET A 15 4.24 -6.93 -0.31
N THR A 16 5.03 -7.96 -0.59
CA THR A 16 5.35 -8.43 -1.94
C THR A 16 5.01 -9.89 -2.07
N VAL A 17 4.19 -10.23 -3.06
CA VAL A 17 3.79 -11.59 -3.39
C VAL A 17 4.20 -11.88 -4.83
N ILE A 18 4.91 -12.98 -5.05
CA ILE A 18 5.36 -13.38 -6.39
C ILE A 18 4.78 -14.75 -6.70
N THR A 19 3.79 -14.81 -7.59
CA THR A 19 3.16 -16.07 -7.98
C THR A 19 3.57 -16.50 -9.40
N PRO A 20 3.75 -17.81 -9.65
CA PRO A 20 4.06 -18.30 -10.98
C PRO A 20 2.80 -18.33 -11.86
N VAL A 21 2.88 -17.76 -13.06
CA VAL A 21 1.85 -17.84 -14.10
C VAL A 21 2.34 -18.74 -15.23
N LYS A 22 1.51 -19.67 -15.71
CA LYS A 22 1.90 -20.54 -16.83
C LYS A 22 2.11 -19.71 -18.10
N ARG A 23 3.22 -19.96 -18.82
CA ARG A 23 3.46 -19.39 -20.15
C ARG A 23 2.37 -19.80 -21.15
N GLY A 24 2.30 -19.08 -22.28
CA GLY A 24 1.30 -19.31 -23.33
C GLY A 24 -0.05 -18.71 -22.97
N TRP A 25 -1.09 -19.54 -22.89
CA TRP A 25 -2.47 -19.07 -22.63
C TRP A 25 -2.62 -18.34 -21.29
N GLY A 26 -1.92 -18.80 -20.23
CA GLY A 26 -1.94 -18.15 -18.92
C GLY A 26 -1.41 -16.71 -18.97
N ARG A 27 -0.28 -16.48 -19.65
CA ARG A 27 0.28 -15.14 -19.90
C ARG A 27 -0.72 -14.24 -20.62
N PHE A 28 -1.28 -14.73 -21.73
CA PHE A 28 -2.24 -13.96 -22.52
C PHE A 28 -3.44 -13.55 -21.68
N LEU A 29 -4.06 -14.50 -20.98
CA LEU A 29 -5.23 -14.24 -20.16
C LEU A 29 -4.91 -13.29 -19.00
N THR A 30 -3.73 -13.39 -18.39
CA THR A 30 -3.27 -12.45 -17.35
C THR A 30 -3.18 -11.03 -17.88
N LYS A 31 -2.61 -10.83 -19.09
CA LYS A 31 -2.54 -9.50 -19.71
C LYS A 31 -3.93 -8.92 -19.97
N VAL A 32 -4.87 -9.75 -20.44
CA VAL A 32 -6.28 -9.35 -20.63
C VAL A 32 -6.95 -8.99 -19.30
N ILE A 33 -6.77 -9.81 -18.26
CA ILE A 33 -7.29 -9.54 -16.91
C ILE A 33 -6.76 -8.22 -16.38
N LEU A 34 -5.45 -7.96 -16.49
CA LEU A 34 -4.84 -6.71 -16.05
C LEU A 34 -5.36 -5.50 -16.81
N PHE A 35 -5.54 -5.64 -18.13
CA PHE A 35 -6.12 -4.59 -18.97
C PHE A 35 -7.56 -4.27 -18.54
N ILE A 36 -8.40 -5.28 -18.35
CA ILE A 36 -9.78 -5.08 -17.87
C ILE A 36 -9.77 -4.46 -16.48
N PHE A 37 -8.97 -5.01 -15.55
CA PHE A 37 -8.88 -4.54 -14.18
C PHE A 37 -8.44 -3.08 -14.09
N HIS A 38 -7.52 -2.65 -14.94
CA HIS A 38 -7.06 -1.25 -15.02
C HIS A 38 -8.22 -0.27 -15.32
N HIS A 39 -9.26 -0.73 -16.01
CA HIS A 39 -10.42 0.08 -16.37
C HIS A 39 -11.62 -0.09 -15.42
N LEU A 40 -11.54 -0.95 -14.40
CA LEU A 40 -12.64 -1.13 -13.45
C LEU A 40 -12.66 -0.02 -12.40
N PRO A 41 -13.85 0.50 -12.04
CA PRO A 41 -13.97 1.49 -10.96
C PRO A 41 -13.71 0.81 -9.61
N LEU A 42 -12.63 1.21 -8.93
CA LEU A 42 -12.23 0.66 -7.62
C LEU A 42 -12.87 1.39 -6.42
N GLY A 43 -14.08 1.95 -6.56
CA GLY A 43 -14.72 2.80 -5.55
C GLY A 43 -14.82 2.14 -4.17
N VAL A 44 -15.30 0.89 -4.13
CA VAL A 44 -15.42 0.10 -2.89
C VAL A 44 -14.08 -0.11 -2.18
N VAL A 45 -12.98 -0.22 -2.94
CA VAL A 45 -11.63 -0.37 -2.37
C VAL A 45 -11.09 0.97 -1.84
N LYS A 46 -11.47 2.09 -2.46
CA LYS A 46 -11.12 3.43 -1.96
C LYS A 46 -11.78 3.71 -0.61
N GLU A 47 -13.02 3.28 -0.42
CA GLU A 47 -13.76 3.46 0.84
C GLU A 47 -13.14 2.73 2.04
N LEU A 48 -12.44 1.62 1.78
CA LEU A 48 -11.71 0.90 2.83
C LEU A 48 -10.58 1.75 3.44
N ALA A 49 -9.99 2.65 2.64
CA ALA A 49 -9.03 3.68 3.07
C ALA A 49 -7.85 3.18 3.93
N PHE A 50 -7.41 1.93 3.72
CA PHE A 50 -6.22 1.38 4.35
C PHE A 50 -5.13 0.99 3.33
N ILE A 51 -5.36 1.15 2.02
CA ILE A 51 -4.39 0.82 0.97
C ILE A 51 -3.77 2.10 0.45
N HIS A 52 -2.45 2.25 0.60
CA HIS A 52 -1.70 3.37 0.00
C HIS A 52 -1.53 3.10 -1.49
N PHE A 53 -1.00 1.91 -1.82
CA PHE A 53 -0.76 1.49 -3.19
C PHE A 53 -0.98 -0.01 -3.32
N ALA A 54 -1.42 -0.44 -4.51
CA ALA A 54 -1.50 -1.83 -4.92
C ALA A 54 -1.12 -1.91 -6.40
N ARG A 55 -0.16 -2.77 -6.74
CA ARG A 55 0.40 -2.88 -8.09
C ARG A 55 0.49 -4.35 -8.48
N TRP A 56 0.05 -4.64 -9.70
CA TRP A 56 0.19 -5.95 -10.33
C TRP A 56 1.05 -5.82 -11.57
N ILE A 57 2.07 -6.64 -11.65
CA ILE A 57 3.09 -6.60 -12.70
C ILE A 57 3.30 -8.01 -13.20
N LEU A 58 3.23 -8.21 -14.51
CA LEU A 58 3.59 -9.47 -15.15
C LEU A 58 4.99 -9.33 -15.76
N ILE A 59 5.94 -10.11 -15.24
CA ILE A 59 7.31 -10.18 -15.73
C ILE A 59 7.47 -11.48 -16.49
N GLU A 60 7.80 -11.38 -17.78
CA GLU A 60 8.05 -12.56 -18.62
C GLU A 60 9.32 -13.27 -18.13
N GLY A 61 9.23 -14.57 -17.84
CA GLY A 61 10.30 -15.29 -17.17
C GLY A 61 11.60 -15.35 -17.97
N ASN A 62 11.54 -15.24 -19.31
CA ASN A 62 12.70 -15.21 -20.20
C ASN A 62 13.20 -13.78 -20.49
N LYS A 63 12.71 -12.79 -19.75
CA LYS A 63 13.09 -11.36 -19.88
C LYS A 63 13.54 -10.77 -18.55
N LEU A 64 14.05 -11.61 -17.65
CA LEU A 64 14.68 -11.11 -16.44
C LEU A 64 15.92 -10.28 -16.79
N PRO A 65 16.24 -9.23 -16.02
CA PRO A 65 17.44 -8.44 -16.24
C PRO A 65 18.68 -9.33 -16.19
N ARG A 66 19.56 -9.18 -17.17
CA ARG A 66 20.86 -9.86 -17.21
C ARG A 66 21.95 -8.87 -16.85
N LEU A 67 22.84 -9.26 -15.93
CA LEU A 67 23.97 -8.45 -15.50
C LEU A 67 25.15 -8.55 -16.47
N SER A 68 25.19 -9.59 -17.29
CA SER A 68 26.20 -9.77 -18.35
C SER A 68 25.63 -10.57 -19.54
N PRO A 69 26.25 -10.48 -20.73
CA PRO A 69 25.88 -11.29 -21.90
C PRO A 69 26.01 -12.80 -21.66
N ASP A 70 26.95 -13.22 -20.80
CA ASP A 70 27.25 -14.61 -20.48
C ASP A 70 26.23 -15.24 -19.51
N GLN A 71 25.40 -14.42 -18.85
CA GLN A 71 24.35 -14.93 -17.99
C GLN A 71 23.31 -15.70 -18.83
N PRO A 72 23.02 -16.97 -18.49
CA PRO A 72 22.05 -17.77 -19.22
C PRO A 72 20.65 -17.17 -19.09
N VAL A 73 19.86 -17.28 -20.16
CA VAL A 73 18.44 -16.91 -20.13
C VAL A 73 17.63 -18.05 -19.52
N GLU A 74 16.62 -17.72 -18.72
CA GLU A 74 15.68 -18.67 -18.11
C GLU A 74 14.65 -19.21 -19.13
N ASP A 75 15.13 -19.68 -20.28
CA ASP A 75 14.30 -20.15 -21.39
C ASP A 75 13.54 -21.42 -21.03
N LYS A 76 14.17 -22.32 -20.27
CA LYS A 76 13.59 -23.59 -19.83
C LYS A 76 12.58 -23.44 -18.69
N TRP A 77 12.48 -22.26 -18.07
CA TRP A 77 11.57 -22.02 -16.96
C TRP A 77 10.12 -21.91 -17.48
N PRO A 78 9.16 -22.76 -17.07
CA PRO A 78 7.84 -22.81 -17.72
C PRO A 78 6.86 -21.72 -17.25
N TYR A 79 7.30 -20.80 -16.40
CA TYR A 79 6.45 -19.79 -15.79
C TYR A 79 6.92 -18.36 -16.09
N ASP A 80 5.98 -17.43 -16.02
CA ASP A 80 6.21 -16.01 -15.86
C ASP A 80 6.01 -15.64 -14.38
N LEU A 81 6.57 -14.51 -13.96
CA LEU A 81 6.45 -14.02 -12.59
C LEU A 81 5.34 -12.99 -12.51
N TYR A 82 4.33 -13.26 -11.69
CA TYR A 82 3.26 -12.34 -11.41
C TYR A 82 3.49 -11.70 -10.04
N LEU A 83 3.92 -10.45 -10.09
CA LEU A 83 4.32 -9.67 -8.94
C LEU A 83 3.13 -8.81 -8.48
N PHE A 84 2.69 -9.05 -7.25
CA PHE A 84 1.79 -8.17 -6.53
C PHE A 84 2.57 -7.44 -5.43
N THR A 85 2.50 -6.11 -5.42
CA THR A 85 3.08 -5.30 -4.34
C THR A 85 2.04 -4.36 -3.79
N THR A 86 2.01 -4.21 -2.48
CA THR A 86 1.05 -3.34 -1.82
C THR A 86 1.61 -2.74 -0.54
N ASN A 87 1.17 -1.53 -0.24
CA ASN A 87 1.46 -0.82 0.99
C ASN A 87 0.13 -0.53 1.66
N PHE A 88 -0.03 -0.93 2.92
CA PHE A 88 -1.31 -0.88 3.61
C PHE A 88 -1.17 -0.52 5.09
N ASN A 89 -2.27 -0.13 5.70
CA ASN A 89 -2.34 0.18 7.13
C ASN A 89 -2.85 -1.00 7.94
N GLY A 90 -2.28 -1.17 9.13
CA GLY A 90 -2.70 -2.18 10.10
C GLY A 90 -2.04 -3.56 9.91
N PRO A 91 -2.45 -4.55 10.72
CA PRO A 91 -1.88 -5.89 10.69
C PRO A 91 -2.21 -6.67 9.42
N TRP A 92 -1.29 -7.54 8.99
CA TRP A 92 -1.44 -8.39 7.80
C TRP A 92 -2.76 -9.18 7.78
N ASP A 93 -3.12 -9.80 8.91
CA ASP A 93 -4.34 -10.61 9.00
C ASP A 93 -5.62 -9.79 8.76
N GLN A 94 -5.68 -8.59 9.34
CA GLN A 94 -6.84 -7.69 9.19
C GLN A 94 -6.94 -7.18 7.75
N TYR A 95 -5.79 -6.86 7.15
CA TYR A 95 -5.69 -6.45 5.75
C TYR A 95 -6.21 -7.53 4.80
N ILE A 96 -5.72 -8.77 4.92
CA ILE A 96 -6.15 -9.86 4.05
C ILE A 96 -7.63 -10.23 4.30
N ASP A 97 -8.09 -10.23 5.56
CA ASP A 97 -9.49 -10.53 5.90
C ASP A 97 -10.47 -9.51 5.31
N ALA A 98 -10.07 -8.23 5.24
CA ALA A 98 -10.89 -7.18 4.66
C ALA A 98 -11.27 -7.48 3.19
N PHE A 99 -10.40 -8.17 2.44
CA PHE A 99 -10.69 -8.56 1.07
C PHE A 99 -11.68 -9.72 0.92
N GLY A 100 -11.77 -10.59 1.92
CA GLY A 100 -12.71 -11.72 1.91
C GLY A 100 -14.12 -11.34 2.31
N ARG A 101 -14.26 -10.34 3.17
CA ARG A 101 -15.56 -9.91 3.71
C ARG A 101 -16.41 -9.16 2.69
N ILE A 102 -15.78 -8.53 1.70
CA ILE A 102 -16.48 -7.76 0.67
C ILE A 102 -16.56 -8.60 -0.62
N HIS A 103 -17.78 -9.01 -0.98
CA HIS A 103 -18.02 -9.91 -2.12
C HIS A 103 -17.43 -9.41 -3.45
N ALA A 104 -17.57 -8.11 -3.74
CA ALA A 104 -17.01 -7.51 -4.94
C ALA A 104 -15.48 -7.60 -4.99
N VAL A 105 -14.82 -7.46 -3.85
CA VAL A 105 -13.36 -7.52 -3.75
C VAL A 105 -12.87 -8.96 -3.87
N SER A 106 -13.57 -9.91 -3.25
CA SER A 106 -13.27 -11.34 -3.40
C SER A 106 -13.36 -11.82 -4.86
N LYS A 107 -14.35 -11.33 -5.64
CA LYS A 107 -14.42 -11.59 -7.09
C LYS A 107 -13.23 -11.00 -7.85
N GLY A 108 -12.83 -9.77 -7.51
CA GLY A 108 -11.65 -9.13 -8.09
C GLY A 108 -10.37 -9.92 -7.83
N LEU A 109 -10.18 -10.41 -6.60
CA LEU A 109 -9.03 -11.27 -6.26
C LEU A 109 -9.01 -12.56 -7.07
N ASN A 110 -10.16 -13.24 -7.18
CA ASN A 110 -10.26 -14.46 -8.00
C ASN A 110 -9.89 -14.19 -9.46
N MET A 111 -10.35 -13.07 -10.01
CA MET A 111 -9.99 -12.66 -11.36
C MET A 111 -8.48 -12.41 -11.48
N LEU A 112 -7.90 -11.63 -10.58
CA LEU A 112 -6.48 -11.25 -10.61
C LEU A 112 -5.51 -12.43 -10.47
N TRP A 113 -5.86 -13.46 -9.70
CA TRP A 113 -5.01 -14.65 -9.51
C TRP A 113 -5.45 -15.88 -10.31
N TYR A 114 -6.48 -15.77 -11.16
CA TYR A 114 -7.07 -16.88 -11.90
C TYR A 114 -6.05 -17.76 -12.66
N THR A 115 -5.03 -17.13 -13.24
CA THR A 115 -3.99 -17.78 -14.06
C THR A 115 -2.77 -18.23 -13.25
N SER A 116 -2.70 -17.89 -11.96
CA SER A 116 -1.58 -18.23 -11.09
C SER A 116 -1.63 -19.71 -10.71
N ARG A 117 -0.47 -20.37 -10.76
CA ARG A 117 -0.36 -21.78 -10.43
C ARG A 117 -0.60 -21.99 -8.93
N GLY A 118 -1.41 -23.01 -8.62
CA GLY A 118 -1.74 -23.40 -7.25
C GLY A 118 -2.78 -22.51 -6.57
N PHE A 119 -3.34 -21.52 -7.28
CA PHE A 119 -4.42 -20.70 -6.75
C PHE A 119 -5.75 -21.48 -6.82
N GLU A 120 -6.34 -21.75 -5.66
CA GLU A 120 -7.59 -22.52 -5.50
C GLU A 120 -8.83 -21.61 -5.41
N GLY A 121 -8.63 -20.29 -5.40
CA GLY A 121 -9.66 -19.29 -5.12
C GLY A 121 -9.40 -18.51 -3.83
N SER A 122 -10.08 -17.36 -3.71
CA SER A 122 -10.01 -16.46 -2.55
C SER A 122 -10.86 -16.93 -1.36
N TRP A 123 -11.79 -17.86 -1.58
CA TRP A 123 -12.69 -18.40 -0.57
C TRP A 123 -12.61 -19.94 -0.53
N PRO A 124 -12.50 -20.58 0.64
CA PRO A 124 -12.50 -19.99 1.98
C PRO A 124 -11.23 -19.17 2.29
N MET A 125 -11.37 -18.07 3.04
CA MET A 125 -10.28 -17.10 3.30
C MET A 125 -8.99 -17.75 3.84
N ARG A 126 -9.11 -18.82 4.65
CA ARG A 126 -7.95 -19.58 5.14
C ARG A 126 -7.05 -20.12 4.02
N HIS A 127 -7.63 -20.59 2.90
CA HIS A 127 -6.86 -21.10 1.76
C HIS A 127 -6.12 -19.95 1.07
N PHE A 128 -6.79 -18.82 0.92
CA PHE A 128 -6.20 -17.62 0.34
C PHE A 128 -5.04 -17.08 1.17
N LYS A 129 -5.23 -16.92 2.49
CA LYS A 129 -4.16 -16.52 3.41
C LYS A 129 -2.94 -17.43 3.30
N ARG A 130 -3.15 -18.75 3.29
CA ARG A 130 -2.05 -19.72 3.14
C ARG A 130 -1.34 -19.58 1.79
N TYR A 131 -2.10 -19.37 0.71
CA TYR A 131 -1.56 -19.18 -0.63
C TYR A 131 -0.71 -17.90 -0.72
N ILE A 132 -1.23 -16.77 -0.23
CA ILE A 132 -0.50 -15.50 -0.19
C ILE A 132 0.76 -15.64 0.66
N HIS A 133 0.64 -16.18 1.87
CA HIS A 133 1.77 -16.34 2.78
C HIS A 133 2.88 -17.23 2.20
N TYR A 134 2.52 -18.27 1.44
CA TYR A 134 3.51 -19.14 0.77
C TYR A 134 4.32 -18.41 -0.31
N PHE A 135 3.72 -17.47 -1.03
CA PHE A 135 4.36 -16.70 -2.11
C PHE A 135 4.82 -15.31 -1.68
N GLU A 136 4.60 -14.94 -0.43
CA GLU A 136 5.04 -13.69 0.16
C GLU A 136 6.56 -13.73 0.34
N ASN A 137 7.21 -12.63 -0.04
CA ASN A 137 8.65 -12.47 0.09
C ASN A 137 8.93 -11.47 1.21
N GLU A 138 9.89 -11.81 2.08
CA GLU A 138 10.36 -10.92 3.12
C GLU A 138 10.98 -9.67 2.48
N GLN A 139 10.58 -8.50 2.95
CA GLN A 139 11.13 -7.24 2.49
C GLN A 139 12.21 -6.75 3.43
N HIS A 140 13.39 -6.47 2.88
CA HIS A 140 14.52 -5.96 3.66
C HIS A 140 14.58 -4.43 3.71
N LEU A 141 13.97 -3.74 2.74
CA LEU A 141 13.99 -2.29 2.64
C LEU A 141 12.64 -1.78 2.17
N TYR A 142 12.11 -0.79 2.89
CA TYR A 142 10.88 -0.09 2.55
C TYR A 142 11.03 1.38 2.90
N TYR A 143 10.84 2.23 1.90
CA TYR A 143 10.77 3.66 2.10
C TYR A 143 9.33 4.08 2.32
N ASN A 144 9.08 4.80 3.42
CA ASN A 144 7.81 5.44 3.70
C ASN A 144 8.07 6.91 4.09
N ALA A 145 7.52 7.84 3.31
CA ALA A 145 7.64 9.27 3.58
C ALA A 145 6.89 9.70 4.86
N TYR A 146 5.84 8.97 5.24
CA TYR A 146 4.99 9.28 6.38
C TYR A 146 4.80 8.06 7.30
N PRO A 147 5.86 7.62 8.02
CA PRO A 147 5.80 6.43 8.87
C PRO A 147 4.78 6.57 10.02
N GLY A 148 4.49 7.79 10.49
CA GLY A 148 3.50 8.06 11.52
C GLY A 148 2.06 8.32 11.04
N ALA A 149 1.77 8.11 9.74
CA ALA A 149 0.47 8.46 9.16
C ALA A 149 -0.17 7.30 8.38
N THR A 150 -1.47 7.12 8.57
CA THR A 150 -2.32 6.29 7.70
C THR A 150 -2.76 7.04 6.46
N VAL A 151 -3.36 6.35 5.47
CA VAL A 151 -4.01 7.04 4.33
C VAL A 151 -5.05 8.04 4.83
N ARG A 152 -5.80 7.68 5.88
CA ARG A 152 -6.81 8.56 6.50
C ARG A 152 -6.19 9.78 7.15
N ASP A 153 -5.06 9.62 7.84
CA ASP A 153 -4.34 10.74 8.45
C ASP A 153 -3.84 11.72 7.37
N ILE A 154 -3.35 11.20 6.24
CA ILE A 154 -2.88 12.01 5.11
C ILE A 154 -4.04 12.75 4.42
N ASP A 155 -5.17 12.07 4.18
CA ASP A 155 -6.38 12.69 3.60
C ASP A 155 -6.93 13.77 4.54
N ALA A 156 -7.04 13.49 5.84
CA ALA A 156 -7.47 14.45 6.86
C ALA A 156 -6.53 15.66 6.91
N SER A 157 -5.21 15.45 6.88
CA SER A 157 -4.23 16.54 6.87
C SER A 157 -4.34 17.41 5.61
N THR A 158 -4.62 16.80 4.46
CA THR A 158 -4.79 17.53 3.20
C THR A 158 -6.05 18.40 3.24
N ARG A 159 -7.16 17.88 3.76
CA ARG A 159 -8.40 18.66 3.97
C ARG A 159 -8.22 19.78 4.98
N LEU A 160 -7.57 19.49 6.11
CA LEU A 160 -7.24 20.48 7.14
C LEU A 160 -6.41 21.62 6.55
N ASN A 161 -5.40 21.31 5.73
CA ASN A 161 -4.56 22.33 5.09
C ASN A 161 -5.38 23.24 4.15
N THR A 162 -6.24 22.67 3.32
CA THR A 162 -7.13 23.46 2.44
C THR A 162 -8.01 24.42 3.23
N GLU A 163 -8.62 23.96 4.32
CA GLU A 163 -9.50 24.80 5.15
C GLU A 163 -8.73 25.84 5.95
N LEU A 164 -7.50 25.51 6.38
CA LEU A 164 -6.61 26.47 7.02
C LEU A 164 -6.21 27.59 6.05
N GLU A 165 -5.85 27.23 4.82
CA GLU A 165 -5.53 28.20 3.77
C GLU A 165 -6.72 29.12 3.46
N ALA A 166 -7.93 28.55 3.37
CA ALA A 166 -9.16 29.33 3.18
C ALA A 166 -9.43 30.28 4.36
N PHE A 167 -9.30 29.78 5.60
CA PHE A 167 -9.45 30.60 6.80
C PHE A 167 -8.44 31.75 6.85
N LEU A 168 -7.18 31.49 6.49
CA LEU A 168 -6.12 32.50 6.45
C LEU A 168 -6.38 33.54 5.36
N ALA A 169 -6.88 33.14 4.18
CA ALA A 169 -7.21 34.06 3.10
C ALA A 169 -8.40 34.98 3.45
N ASP A 170 -9.38 34.48 4.19
CA ASP A 170 -10.54 35.24 4.65
C ASP A 170 -10.26 36.07 5.92
N THR A 171 -9.06 35.97 6.49
CA THR A 171 -8.64 36.71 7.68
C THR A 171 -7.81 37.94 7.29
N GLU A 172 -8.33 39.13 7.56
CA GLU A 172 -7.63 40.41 7.37
C GLU A 172 -6.59 40.67 8.46
N ASN A 173 -5.47 41.32 8.12
CA ASN A 173 -4.34 41.56 9.02
C ASN A 173 -4.66 42.45 10.25
N GLU A 174 -5.72 43.27 10.18
CA GLU A 174 -6.13 44.21 11.24
C GLU A 174 -7.56 43.93 11.73
N MET A 175 -7.96 42.67 11.73
CA MET A 175 -9.28 42.24 12.22
C MET A 175 -9.44 42.47 13.73
N ASP A 176 -10.63 42.89 14.14
CA ASP A 176 -11.01 42.99 15.56
C ASP A 176 -10.93 41.62 16.28
N ASP A 177 -10.40 41.63 17.51
CA ASP A 177 -10.18 40.42 18.32
C ASP A 177 -11.46 39.59 18.54
N ALA A 178 -12.61 40.25 18.74
CA ALA A 178 -13.87 39.56 18.98
C ALA A 178 -14.38 38.88 17.70
N GLU A 179 -14.21 39.53 16.55
CA GLU A 179 -14.54 38.96 15.25
C GLU A 179 -13.60 37.80 14.88
N PHE A 180 -12.30 37.97 15.04
CA PHE A 180 -11.32 36.89 14.84
C PHE A 180 -11.66 35.70 15.74
N GLY A 181 -11.93 35.93 17.02
CA GLY A 181 -12.31 34.88 17.95
C GLY A 181 -13.57 34.11 17.55
N ARG A 182 -14.58 34.79 16.98
CA ARG A 182 -15.77 34.11 16.43
C ARG A 182 -15.41 33.21 15.25
N ARG A 183 -14.66 33.73 14.28
CA ARG A 183 -14.26 33.00 13.07
C ARG A 183 -13.36 31.82 13.39
N TYR A 184 -12.36 32.02 14.26
CA TYR A 184 -11.46 30.95 14.70
C TYR A 184 -12.23 29.80 15.36
N ARG A 185 -13.21 30.09 16.24
CA ARG A 185 -14.04 29.04 16.84
C ARG A 185 -14.88 28.28 15.80
N ALA A 186 -15.43 28.99 14.82
CA ALA A 186 -16.17 28.35 13.72
C ALA A 186 -15.25 27.43 12.90
N PHE A 187 -14.06 27.91 12.54
CA PHE A 187 -13.02 27.14 11.86
C PHE A 187 -12.62 25.89 12.66
N VAL A 188 -12.27 26.03 13.94
CA VAL A 188 -11.90 24.90 14.80
C VAL A 188 -13.02 23.86 14.89
N ASN A 189 -14.28 24.29 15.03
CA ASN A 189 -15.42 23.37 15.03
C ASN A 189 -15.53 22.62 13.71
N GLN A 190 -15.37 23.31 12.58
CA GLN A 190 -15.42 22.72 11.24
C GLN A 190 -14.32 21.68 11.04
N VAL A 191 -13.07 21.98 11.41
CA VAL A 191 -11.93 21.09 11.18
C VAL A 191 -11.72 20.03 12.25
N SER A 192 -12.46 20.10 13.37
CA SER A 192 -12.34 19.16 14.49
C SER A 192 -12.36 17.67 14.11
N PRO A 193 -13.12 17.20 13.09
CA PRO A 193 -13.09 15.80 12.67
C PRO A 193 -11.76 15.35 12.06
N TRP A 194 -10.93 16.29 11.60
CA TRP A 194 -9.65 16.04 10.93
C TRP A 194 -8.44 16.28 11.82
N LEU A 195 -8.66 16.71 13.06
CA LEU A 195 -7.62 16.81 14.08
C LEU A 195 -7.28 15.40 14.61
N GLY A 196 -6.64 14.60 13.76
CA GLY A 196 -6.23 13.23 14.05
C GLY A 196 -4.89 13.13 14.78
N LYS A 197 -4.62 11.96 15.38
CA LYS A 197 -3.32 11.63 15.98
C LYS A 197 -2.34 11.13 14.91
N SER A 198 -1.66 12.06 14.25
CA SER A 198 -0.40 11.73 13.56
C SER A 198 0.66 11.38 14.61
N GLY A 199 1.55 10.43 14.30
CA GLY A 199 2.59 9.97 15.23
C GLY A 199 2.95 8.51 15.02
N LEU A 200 4.14 8.11 15.49
CA LEU A 200 4.49 6.70 15.55
C LEU A 200 3.67 6.02 16.65
N GLU A 201 3.38 4.72 16.48
CA GLU A 201 2.86 3.92 17.60
C GLU A 201 3.88 3.97 18.77
N PRO A 202 3.44 4.04 20.04
CA PRO A 202 4.32 4.29 21.19
C PRO A 202 5.53 3.35 21.31
N GLU A 203 5.39 2.10 20.86
CA GLU A 203 6.44 1.08 20.78
C GLU A 203 7.60 1.42 19.82
N HIS A 204 7.41 2.40 18.94
CA HIS A 204 8.37 2.79 17.91
C HIS A 204 9.10 4.12 18.18
N GLU A 205 8.64 4.95 19.12
CA GLU A 205 9.28 6.23 19.48
C GLU A 205 10.70 6.05 20.05
N ALA A 206 10.92 5.01 20.86
CA ALA A 206 12.20 4.74 21.53
C ALA A 206 13.39 4.48 20.56
N LEU A 207 13.12 4.27 19.27
CA LEU A 207 14.12 3.86 18.27
C LEU A 207 14.49 5.00 17.31
N LEU A 208 13.77 6.12 17.33
CA LEU A 208 14.12 7.35 16.59
C LEU A 208 15.49 7.90 17.01
N HIS A 209 15.88 7.72 18.27
CA HIS A 209 17.19 8.14 18.77
C HIS A 209 18.38 7.33 18.21
N ARG A 210 18.15 6.32 17.37
CA ARG A 210 19.22 5.46 16.79
C ARG A 210 19.41 5.59 15.28
N ALA A 211 18.48 6.19 14.55
CA ALA A 211 18.63 6.34 13.10
C ALA A 211 19.48 7.59 12.79
N ARG A 212 20.79 7.41 12.60
CA ARG A 212 21.60 8.44 11.92
C ARG A 212 21.25 8.40 10.42
N PRO A 213 21.04 9.54 9.75
CA PRO A 213 20.92 9.58 8.31
C PRO A 213 22.12 8.86 7.68
N LEU A 214 21.88 8.01 6.68
CA LEU A 214 22.95 7.55 5.81
C LEU A 214 23.45 8.78 5.05
N GLU A 215 24.60 9.33 5.44
CA GLU A 215 25.29 10.28 4.60
C GLU A 215 25.75 9.53 3.35
N LEU A 216 25.10 9.81 2.23
CA LEU A 216 25.59 9.42 0.92
C LEU A 216 26.78 10.31 0.61
N SER A 217 27.99 9.82 0.88
CA SER A 217 29.21 10.45 0.37
C SER A 217 29.16 10.46 -1.16
N GLN A 218 29.23 11.66 -1.73
CA GLN A 218 29.40 11.87 -3.18
C GLN A 218 30.78 11.41 -3.64
#